data_AF-A0A9E1VRN9-F1
#
_entry.id   AF-A0A9E1VRN9-F1
#
_cell.length_a   1.000
_cell.length_b   1.000
_cell.length_c   1.000
_cell.angle_alpha   90.00
_cell.angle_beta   90.00
_cell.angle_gamma   90.00
#
_symmetry.space_group_name_H-M   'P 1'
#
loop_
_entity.id
_entity.type
_entity.pdbx_description
1 polymer ?
#
loop_
_entity_poly.entity_id
_entity_poly.type
_entity_poly.pdbx_seq_one_letter_code
_entity_poly.pdbx_strand_id
1 'polypeptide(L)'
;MILTSIIGMFLSVPGMVPIDVLILGNVGIALCAGAAAVINHVVDRKIDLKMSRTLNRPVAKGRVSPYQALLFSTILGLIGMAILLVYINSLT
;
A
#
# COMPACT_ATOMS: atom_id res chain seq x y z
N MET A 1 1.05 -5.54 7.63
CA MET A 1 1.83 -5.42 6.38
C MET A 1 3.29 -5.15 6.68
N ILE A 2 3.69 -3.98 7.19
CA ILE A 2 5.14 -3.67 7.40
C ILE A 2 5.78 -4.52 8.50
N LEU A 3 5.14 -4.65 9.68
CA LEU A 3 5.69 -5.49 10.75
C LEU A 3 5.89 -6.94 10.29
N THR A 4 4.89 -7.47 9.59
CA THR A 4 4.91 -8.84 9.06
C THR A 4 5.97 -9.03 7.97
N SER A 5 6.20 -8.03 7.11
CA SER A 5 7.27 -8.10 6.10
C SER A 5 8.66 -8.03 6.72
N ILE A 6 8.86 -7.18 7.73
CA ILE A 6 10.14 -7.09 8.46
C ILE A 6 10.49 -8.45 9.07
N ILE A 7 9.56 -9.07 9.81
CA ILE A 7 9.79 -10.39 10.41
C ILE A 7 10.13 -11.42 9.33
N GLY A 8 9.40 -11.43 8.21
CA GLY A 8 9.67 -12.32 7.08
C GLY A 8 11.07 -12.13 6.47
N MET A 9 11.51 -10.87 6.31
CA MET A 9 12.85 -10.55 5.80
C MET A 9 13.95 -11.09 6.73
N PHE A 10 13.83 -10.89 8.05
CA PHE A 10 14.81 -11.41 9.01
C PHE A 10 14.81 -12.95 9.09
N LEU A 11 13.68 -13.61 8.88
CA LEU A 11 13.62 -15.07 8.81
C LEU A 11 14.23 -15.64 7.51
N SER A 12 14.38 -14.82 6.46
CA SER A 12 14.89 -15.27 5.15
C SER A 12 16.41 -15.45 5.10
N VAL A 13 17.15 -14.85 6.04
CA VAL A 13 18.61 -14.90 6.10
C VAL A 13 19.09 -15.26 7.51
N PRO A 14 20.19 -16.02 7.67
CA PRO A 14 20.70 -16.42 8.98
C PRO A 14 21.40 -15.27 9.75
N GLY A 15 21.31 -14.03 9.28
CA GLY A 15 22.01 -12.86 9.82
C GLY A 15 21.22 -11.57 9.60
N MET A 16 21.93 -10.45 9.42
CA MET A 16 21.27 -9.16 9.17
C MET A 16 20.79 -9.05 7.73
N VAL A 17 19.54 -8.59 7.57
CA VAL A 17 18.99 -8.21 6.26
C VAL A 17 19.78 -7.02 5.72
N PRO A 18 20.18 -7.01 4.44
CA PRO A 18 20.77 -5.83 3.81
C PRO A 18 19.90 -4.59 4.06
N ILE A 19 20.52 -3.50 4.55
CA ILE A 19 19.80 -2.27 4.93
C ILE A 19 18.98 -1.71 3.76
N ASP A 20 19.52 -1.78 2.55
CA ASP A 20 18.86 -1.28 1.35
C ASP A 20 17.56 -2.03 1.07
N VAL A 21 17.60 -3.36 1.15
CA VAL A 21 16.42 -4.23 0.99
C VAL A 21 15.39 -3.99 2.10
N LEU A 22 15.88 -3.82 3.33
CA LEU A 22 15.02 -3.56 4.48
C LEU A 22 14.26 -2.24 4.33
N ILE A 23 14.93 -1.16 3.92
CA ILE A 23 14.29 0.16 3.80
C ILE A 23 13.47 0.24 2.51
N LEU A 24 14.09 0.04 1.35
CA LEU A 24 13.43 0.20 0.05
C LEU A 24 12.31 -0.81 -0.14
N GLY A 25 12.49 -2.04 0.34
CA GLY A 25 11.47 -3.09 0.28
C GLY A 25 10.26 -2.74 1.12
N ASN A 26 10.45 -2.27 2.36
CA ASN A 26 9.31 -1.85 3.19
C ASN A 26 8.63 -0.58 2.66
N VAL A 27 9.38 0.36 2.07
CA VAL A 27 8.79 1.54 1.40
C VAL A 27 7.93 1.11 0.22
N GLY A 28 8.42 0.25 -0.67
CA GLY A 28 7.67 -0.27 -1.81
C GLY A 28 6.39 -1.01 -1.37
N ILE A 29 6.50 -1.89 -0.37
CA ILE A 29 5.36 -2.61 0.22
C ILE A 29 4.35 -1.63 0.85
N ALA A 30 4.81 -0.61 1.56
CA ALA A 30 3.95 0.39 2.19
C ALA A 30 3.14 1.18 1.15
N LEU A 31 3.76 1.58 0.04
CA LEU A 31 3.10 2.29 -1.05
C LEU A 31 2.04 1.41 -1.73
N CYS A 32 2.37 0.15 -2.03
CA CYS A 32 1.42 -0.81 -2.61
C CYS A 32 0.26 -1.11 -1.65
N ALA A 33 0.53 -1.30 -0.36
CA ALA A 33 -0.50 -1.50 0.65
C ALA A 33 -1.42 -0.27 0.79
N GLY A 34 -0.84 0.93 0.71
CA GLY A 34 -1.58 2.19 0.67
C GLY A 34 -2.48 2.30 -0.55
N ALA A 35 -1.97 1.95 -1.75
CA ALA A 35 -2.77 1.90 -2.97
C ALA A 35 -3.98 0.97 -2.83
N ALA A 36 -3.77 -0.24 -2.32
CA ALA A 36 -4.85 -1.21 -2.07
C ALA A 36 -5.88 -0.69 -1.06
N ALA A 37 -5.43 -0.01 0.02
CA ALA A 37 -6.33 0.59 0.99
C ALA A 37 -7.22 1.69 0.38
N VAL A 38 -6.66 2.50 -0.53
CA VAL A 38 -7.43 3.52 -1.26
C VAL A 38 -8.48 2.86 -2.17
N ILE A 39 -8.13 1.78 -2.87
CA ILE A 39 -9.07 1.01 -3.70
C ILE A 39 -10.22 0.49 -2.83
N ASN A 40 -9.92 -0.09 -1.67
CA ASN A 40 -10.95 -0.57 -0.74
C ASN A 40 -11.90 0.56 -0.32
N HIS A 41 -11.40 1.76 -0.01
CA HIS A 41 -12.25 2.91 0.29
C HIS A 41 -13.14 3.37 -0.89
N VAL A 42 -12.68 3.20 -2.13
CA VAL A 42 -13.47 3.52 -3.33
C VAL A 42 -14.57 2.48 -3.56
N VAL A 43 -14.23 1.19 -3.45
CA VAL A 43 -15.17 0.07 -3.62
C VAL A 43 -16.23 0.08 -2.53
N ASP A 44 -15.82 0.27 -1.27
CA ASP A 44 -16.71 0.23 -0.10
C ASP A 44 -17.48 1.53 0.11
N ARG A 45 -17.30 2.56 -0.74
CA ARG A 45 -17.90 3.89 -0.57
C ARG A 45 -19.39 3.87 -0.19
N LYS A 46 -20.19 3.04 -0.85
CA LYS A 46 -21.64 2.92 -0.59
C LYS A 46 -21.96 2.25 0.74
N ILE A 47 -21.13 1.31 1.17
CA ILE A 47 -21.27 0.56 2.42
C ILE A 47 -20.80 1.43 3.58
N ASP A 48 -19.69 2.14 3.40
CA ASP A 48 -19.13 3.06 4.39
C ASP A 48 -20.11 4.18 4.78
N LEU A 49 -20.95 4.63 3.84
CA LEU A 49 -22.03 5.59 4.11
C LEU A 49 -23.12 5.06 5.05
N LYS A 50 -23.27 3.74 5.19
CA LYS A 50 -24.27 3.09 6.04
C LYS A 50 -23.70 2.62 7.38
N MET A 51 -22.40 2.79 7.61
CA MET A 51 -21.72 2.35 8.83
C MET A 51 -21.27 3.53 9.69
N SER A 52 -21.76 3.63 10.93
CA SER A 52 -21.39 4.71 11.87
C SER A 52 -19.87 4.81 12.11
N ARG A 53 -19.15 3.69 12.03
CA ARG A 53 -17.69 3.64 12.22
C ARG A 53 -16.88 4.21 11.04
N THR A 54 -17.35 4.05 9.80
CA THR A 54 -16.59 4.39 8.58
C THR A 54 -17.21 5.50 7.74
N LEU A 55 -18.40 6.00 8.13
CA LEU A 55 -19.09 7.16 7.55
C LEU A 55 -18.21 8.42 7.45
N ASN A 56 -17.22 8.57 8.32
CA ASN A 56 -16.32 9.73 8.32
C ASN A 56 -15.18 9.67 7.29
N ARG A 57 -15.05 8.58 6.52
CA ARG A 57 -14.00 8.45 5.49
C ARG A 57 -14.16 9.52 4.39
N PRO A 58 -13.05 10.09 3.87
CA PRO A 58 -13.11 11.19 2.88
C PRO A 58 -13.85 10.83 1.59
N VAL A 59 -13.67 9.59 1.09
CA VAL A 59 -14.32 9.08 -0.13
C VAL A 59 -15.82 8.83 0.10
N ALA A 60 -16.19 8.30 1.28
CA ALA A 60 -17.58 8.12 1.67
C ALA A 60 -18.32 9.46 1.73
N LYS A 61 -17.75 10.48 2.41
CA LYS A 61 -18.31 11.84 2.48
C LYS A 61 -18.31 12.62 1.16
N GLY A 62 -17.69 12.08 0.10
CA GLY A 62 -17.57 12.77 -1.18
C GLY A 62 -16.61 13.96 -1.17
N ARG A 63 -15.76 14.11 -0.15
CA ARG A 63 -14.69 15.13 -0.11
C ARG A 63 -13.61 14.85 -1.15
N VAL A 64 -13.43 13.58 -1.51
CA VAL A 64 -12.54 13.14 -2.58
C VAL A 64 -13.37 12.40 -3.61
N SER A 65 -13.25 12.77 -4.88
CA SER A 65 -13.92 12.07 -5.98
C SER A 65 -13.36 10.65 -6.11
N PRO A 66 -14.20 9.62 -6.37
CA PRO A 66 -13.73 8.27 -6.65
C PRO A 66 -12.65 8.21 -7.74
N TYR A 67 -12.79 9.03 -8.78
CA TYR A 67 -11.81 9.12 -9.87
C TYR A 67 -10.45 9.64 -9.39
N GLN A 68 -10.44 10.67 -8.53
CA GLN A 68 -9.21 11.20 -7.95
C GLN A 68 -8.54 10.19 -7.01
N ALA A 69 -9.33 9.49 -6.20
CA ALA A 69 -8.83 8.43 -5.33
C ALA A 69 -8.24 7.26 -6.14
N LEU A 70 -8.87 6.89 -7.26
CA LEU A 70 -8.38 5.83 -8.13
C LEU A 70 -7.07 6.24 -8.83
N LEU A 71 -7.01 7.46 -9.36
CA LEU A 71 -5.76 8.02 -9.92
C LEU A 71 -4.63 8.04 -8.89
N PHE A 72 -4.92 8.51 -7.67
CA PHE A 72 -3.94 8.53 -6.57
C PHE A 72 -3.46 7.12 -6.22
N SER A 73 -4.38 6.15 -6.14
CA SER A 73 -4.03 4.75 -5.91
C SER A 73 -3.15 4.18 -7.02
N THR A 74 -3.48 4.45 -8.29
CA THR A 74 -2.67 4.00 -9.42
C THR A 74 -1.26 4.56 -9.36
N ILE A 75 -1.11 5.86 -9.06
CA ILE A 75 0.22 6.49 -8.91
C ILE A 75 1.00 5.84 -7.76
N LEU A 76 0.39 5.67 -6.59
CA LEU A 76 1.00 4.98 -5.45
C LEU A 76 1.44 3.55 -5.78
N GLY A 77 0.57 2.80 -6.45
CA GLY A 77 0.84 1.42 -6.85
C GLY A 77 1.96 1.32 -7.87
N LEU A 78 1.99 2.22 -8.87
CA LEU A 78 3.06 2.27 -9.86
C LEU A 78 4.41 2.62 -9.23
N ILE A 79 4.46 3.61 -8.34
CA ILE A 79 5.69 3.99 -7.64
C ILE A 79 6.16 2.86 -6.73
N GLY A 80 5.25 2.26 -5.94
CA GLY A 80 5.57 1.14 -5.07
C GLY A 80 6.09 -0.07 -5.85
N MET A 81 5.43 -0.41 -6.95
CA MET A 81 5.85 -1.50 -7.83
C MET A 81 7.19 -1.22 -8.50
N ALA A 82 7.42 0.01 -8.98
CA ALA A 82 8.69 0.41 -9.59
C ALA A 82 9.86 0.28 -8.60
N ILE A 83 9.67 0.69 -7.34
CA ILE A 83 10.70 0.53 -6.29
C ILE A 83 11.03 -0.95 -6.08
N LEU A 84 10.00 -1.80 -5.95
CA LEU A 84 10.21 -3.23 -5.71
C LEU A 84 10.88 -3.92 -6.92
N LEU A 85 10.47 -3.58 -8.14
CA LEU A 85 11.04 -4.18 -9.36
C LEU A 85 12.49 -3.77 -9.62
N VAL A 86 12.86 -2.52 -9.34
CA VAL A 86 14.20 -2.00 -9.65
C VAL A 86 15.21 -2.34 -8.54
N TYR A 87 14.80 -2.25 -7.27
CA TYR A 87 15.74 -2.30 -6.15
C TYR A 87 15.70 -3.61 -5.36
N ILE A 88 14.61 -4.38 -5.42
CA ILE A 88 14.45 -5.59 -4.59
C ILE A 88 14.54 -6.85 -5.43
N ASN A 89 13.69 -6.95 -6.45
CA ASN A 89 13.63 -8.15 -7.27
C ASN A 89 13.06 -7.83 -8.66
N SER A 90 13.95 -7.63 -9.62
CA SER A 90 13.65 -7.91 -11.02
C SER A 90 13.54 -9.43 -11.16
N LEU A 91 12.51 -9.96 -11.83
CA LEU A 91 12.32 -11.40 -12.02
C LEU A 91 13.39 -12.02 -12.97
N THR A 92 14.68 -11.80 -12.72
CA THR A 92 15.83 -12.25 -13.50
C THR A 92 17.03 -12.40 -12.58
#